data_AF-A0A7L4YTQ7-F1
#
_entry.id   AF-A0A7L4YTQ7-F1
#
_cell.length_a   1.000
_cell.length_b   1.000
_cell.length_c   1.000
_cell.angle_alpha   90.00
_cell.angle_beta   90.00
_cell.angle_gamma   90.00
#
_symmetry.space_group_name_H-M   'P 1'
#
loop_
_entity.id
_entity.type
_entity.pdbx_description
1 polymer ?
#
loop_
_entity_poly.entity_id
_entity_poly.type
_entity_poly.pdbx_seq_one_letter_code
_entity_poly.pdbx_strand_id
1 'polypeptide(L)'
;MALIGATFAEGRERNRALGIWGAAGSSGMVLGSILGGVLADVWGWRAVFLVNLPLAAVVIALAVASIPRDPRPAPQRLDLPGAVLTTASAVLAVLGLTLAAQDGWASAATIGTLAAFVVAVVVLLAVERRTAHPIFDLRRFTNRYLATGTASTFLFMAGFGASAYFLTLYLQNVRGLSAMQTGLAFVVPCVAVLIGTQVGGRLATSSLRRAMLVGQGIGLVGTLVLALTLTDSIGWIALLALAFVFSVGQGITFTAMFATASTGAADDEQGTVGGIATTGQQLGGAIGLAVLVSLTASTQSPAAVGFAGISAIIAIGIIVATRIPTQR
;
A
#
# COMPACT_ATOMS: atom_id res chain seq x y z
N MET A 1 12.14 4.78 -7.86
CA MET A 1 12.78 5.60 -6.81
C MET A 1 14.30 5.56 -6.88
N ALA A 2 14.95 4.39 -6.82
CA ALA A 2 16.42 4.29 -6.87
C ALA A 2 17.06 5.02 -8.07
N LEU A 3 16.50 4.87 -9.28
CA LEU A 3 17.00 5.57 -10.48
C LEU A 3 16.92 7.10 -10.34
N ILE A 4 15.84 7.64 -9.76
CA ILE A 4 15.70 9.10 -9.54
C ILE A 4 16.76 9.59 -8.55
N GLY A 5 17.02 8.82 -7.49
CA GLY A 5 18.05 9.13 -6.50
C GLY A 5 19.47 9.09 -7.07
N ALA A 6 19.75 8.17 -7.99
CA ALA A 6 21.05 8.02 -8.63
C ALA A 6 21.30 9.01 -9.78
N THR A 7 20.25 9.40 -10.51
CA THR A 7 20.38 10.25 -11.71
C THR A 7 20.34 11.75 -11.41
N PHE A 8 19.61 12.18 -10.37
CA PHE A 8 19.46 13.60 -10.06
C PHE A 8 20.23 13.98 -8.79
N ALA A 9 21.08 15.02 -8.91
CA ALA A 9 21.85 15.54 -7.79
C ALA A 9 20.96 16.03 -6.64
N GLU A 10 21.48 15.94 -5.42
CA GLU A 10 20.80 16.40 -4.22
C GLU A 10 20.37 17.87 -4.33
N GLY A 11 19.19 18.19 -3.80
CA GLY A 11 18.67 19.57 -3.79
C GLY A 11 17.55 19.78 -4.82
N ARG A 12 17.62 20.89 -5.56
CA ARG A 12 16.49 21.43 -6.33
C ARG A 12 16.06 20.53 -7.49
N GLU A 13 17.01 19.87 -8.15
CA GLU A 13 16.74 18.97 -9.28
C GLU A 13 16.05 17.68 -8.84
N ARG A 14 16.59 16.98 -7.84
CA ARG A 14 15.97 15.78 -7.28
C ARG A 14 14.59 16.06 -6.68
N ASN A 15 14.43 17.19 -5.99
CA ASN A 15 13.11 17.60 -5.47
C ASN A 15 12.10 17.84 -6.59
N ARG A 16 12.52 18.44 -7.72
CA ARG A 16 11.67 18.61 -8.90
C ARG A 16 11.31 17.27 -9.54
N ALA A 17 12.28 16.36 -9.68
CA ALA A 17 12.05 15.03 -10.24
C ALA A 17 11.08 14.21 -9.36
N LEU A 18 11.27 14.23 -8.04
CA LEU A 18 10.35 13.61 -7.08
C LEU A 18 8.96 14.24 -7.12
N GLY A 19 8.87 15.56 -7.32
CA GLY A 19 7.61 16.27 -7.51
C GLY A 19 6.85 15.83 -8.76
N ILE A 20 7.54 15.69 -9.90
CA ILE A 20 6.95 15.19 -11.15
C ILE A 20 6.52 13.73 -10.99
N TRP A 21 7.35 12.89 -10.36
CA TRP A 21 7.02 11.49 -10.09
C TRP A 21 5.77 11.36 -9.20
N GLY A 22 5.68 12.18 -8.15
CA GLY A 22 4.49 12.24 -7.28
C GLY A 22 3.25 12.70 -8.03
N ALA A 23 3.36 13.76 -8.85
CA ALA A 23 2.26 14.25 -9.67
C ALA A 23 1.77 13.23 -10.70
N ALA A 24 2.69 12.48 -11.32
CA ALA A 24 2.36 11.39 -12.23
C ALA A 24 1.63 10.25 -11.50
N GLY A 25 2.09 9.86 -10.32
CA GLY A 25 1.43 8.85 -9.49
C GLY A 25 0.00 9.24 -9.09
N SER A 26 -0.19 10.48 -8.63
CA SER A 26 -1.51 10.96 -8.20
C SER A 26 -2.48 11.19 -9.37
N SER A 27 -1.98 11.72 -10.50
CA SER A 27 -2.81 11.89 -11.70
C SER A 27 -3.20 10.54 -12.28
N GLY A 28 -2.30 9.56 -12.26
CA GLY A 28 -2.59 8.17 -12.61
C GLY A 28 -3.68 7.55 -11.73
N MET A 29 -3.71 7.87 -10.43
CA MET A 29 -4.77 7.40 -9.53
C MET A 29 -6.14 7.98 -9.90
N VAL A 30 -6.24 9.31 -10.10
CA VAL A 30 -7.49 9.98 -10.48
C VAL A 30 -7.97 9.52 -11.85
N LEU A 31 -7.09 9.57 -12.86
CA LEU A 31 -7.41 9.14 -14.23
C LEU A 31 -7.74 7.66 -14.27
N GLY A 32 -7.03 6.83 -13.51
CA GLY A 32 -7.26 5.40 -13.41
C GLY A 32 -8.63 5.06 -12.84
N SER A 33 -9.08 5.76 -11.78
CA SER A 33 -10.43 5.55 -11.23
C SER A 33 -11.53 5.95 -12.21
N ILE A 34 -11.38 7.07 -12.92
CA ILE A 34 -12.37 7.54 -13.90
C ILE A 34 -12.38 6.63 -15.13
N LEU A 35 -11.23 6.46 -15.77
CA LEU A 35 -11.10 5.65 -17.00
C LEU A 35 -11.42 4.19 -16.71
N GLY A 36 -10.96 3.64 -15.58
CA GLY A 36 -11.27 2.28 -15.17
C GLY A 36 -12.77 2.05 -14.97
N GLY A 37 -13.48 3.02 -14.37
CA GLY A 37 -14.93 3.00 -14.24
C GLY A 37 -15.63 3.02 -15.61
N VAL A 38 -15.23 3.93 -16.51
CA VAL A 38 -15.77 4.01 -17.88
C VAL A 38 -15.50 2.73 -18.68
N LEU A 39 -14.27 2.21 -18.61
CA LEU A 39 -13.87 0.98 -19.30
C LEU A 39 -14.69 -0.21 -18.82
N ALA A 40 -14.88 -0.34 -17.51
CA ALA A 40 -15.66 -1.41 -16.91
C ALA A 40 -17.15 -1.33 -17.29
N ASP A 41 -17.72 -0.13 -17.39
CA ASP A 41 -19.13 0.10 -17.70
C ASP A 41 -19.44 -0.12 -19.19
N VAL A 42 -18.57 0.37 -20.09
CA VAL A 42 -18.81 0.35 -21.56
C VAL A 42 -18.36 -0.96 -22.21
N TRP A 43 -17.17 -1.46 -21.87
CA TRP A 43 -16.55 -2.63 -22.52
C TRP A 43 -16.39 -3.83 -21.59
N GLY A 44 -16.92 -3.74 -20.36
CA GLY A 44 -16.77 -4.74 -19.34
C GLY A 44 -15.41 -4.70 -18.63
N TRP A 45 -15.34 -5.34 -17.47
CA TRP A 45 -14.16 -5.32 -16.60
C TRP A 45 -12.86 -5.80 -17.27
N ARG A 46 -12.96 -6.65 -18.30
CA ARG A 46 -11.79 -7.17 -19.04
C ARG A 46 -11.02 -6.07 -19.76
N ALA A 47 -11.70 -5.02 -20.20
CA ALA A 47 -11.07 -3.89 -20.90
C ALA A 47 -10.08 -3.12 -20.00
N VAL A 48 -10.33 -3.10 -18.68
CA VAL A 48 -9.43 -2.50 -17.69
C VAL A 48 -8.07 -3.20 -17.67
N PHE A 49 -8.01 -4.50 -17.98
CA PHE A 49 -6.74 -5.22 -18.12
C PHE A 49 -6.10 -4.97 -19.49
N LEU A 50 -6.91 -4.95 -20.56
CA LEU A 50 -6.42 -4.78 -21.92
C LEU A 50 -5.77 -3.41 -22.16
N VAL A 51 -6.29 -2.34 -21.56
CA VAL A 51 -5.73 -0.99 -21.72
C VAL A 51 -4.32 -0.85 -21.15
N ASN A 52 -3.93 -1.70 -20.20
CA ASN A 52 -2.58 -1.67 -19.63
C ASN A 52 -1.52 -2.15 -20.63
N LEU A 53 -1.86 -3.01 -21.59
CA LEU A 53 -0.93 -3.50 -22.60
C LEU A 53 -0.34 -2.38 -23.47
N PRO A 54 -1.13 -1.52 -24.15
CA PRO A 54 -0.58 -0.44 -24.95
C PRO A 54 0.13 0.61 -24.09
N LEU A 55 -0.38 0.94 -22.90
CA LEU A 55 0.28 1.84 -21.95
C LEU A 55 1.67 1.32 -21.55
N ALA A 56 1.77 0.05 -21.19
CA ALA A 56 3.03 -0.59 -20.85
C ALA A 56 4.01 -0.59 -22.03
N ALA A 57 3.54 -0.87 -23.25
CA ALA A 57 4.37 -0.83 -24.45
C ALA A 57 4.96 0.57 -24.70
N VAL A 58 4.15 1.63 -24.55
CA VAL A 58 4.62 3.02 -24.68
C VAL A 58 5.66 3.35 -23.60
N VAL A 59 5.41 2.99 -22.35
CA VAL A 59 6.35 3.22 -21.25
C VAL A 59 7.68 2.48 -21.48
N ILE A 60 7.62 1.22 -21.94
CA ILE A 60 8.82 0.44 -22.28
C ILE A 60 9.59 1.11 -23.41
N ALA A 61 8.91 1.54 -24.48
CA ALA A 61 9.56 2.22 -25.60
C ALA A 61 10.24 3.52 -25.18
N LEU A 62 9.57 4.34 -24.36
CA LEU A 62 10.14 5.57 -23.80
C LEU A 62 11.31 5.30 -22.87
N ALA A 63 11.23 4.27 -22.04
CA ALA A 63 12.30 3.87 -21.14
C ALA A 63 13.55 3.43 -21.91
N VAL A 64 13.38 2.58 -22.93
CA VAL A 64 14.48 2.14 -23.80
C VAL A 64 15.12 3.31 -24.56
N ALA A 65 14.33 4.30 -24.96
CA ALA A 65 14.81 5.47 -25.69
C ALA A 65 15.50 6.53 -24.80
N SER A 66 15.07 6.66 -23.54
CA SER A 66 15.44 7.81 -22.69
C SER A 66 16.38 7.48 -21.54
N ILE A 67 16.44 6.22 -21.09
CA ILE A 67 17.28 5.81 -19.96
C ILE A 67 18.68 5.44 -20.50
N PRO A 68 19.75 6.14 -20.09
CA PRO A 68 21.11 5.78 -20.46
C PRO A 68 21.43 4.35 -20.01
N ARG A 69 22.23 3.63 -20.81
CA ARG A 69 22.72 2.31 -20.40
C ARG A 69 23.61 2.46 -19.17
N ASP A 70 23.30 1.72 -18.11
CA ASP A 70 24.16 1.66 -16.93
C ASP A 70 25.57 1.17 -17.33
N PRO A 71 26.64 1.72 -16.74
CA PRO A 71 27.94 1.08 -16.75
C PRO A 71 27.77 -0.34 -16.22
N ARG A 72 28.29 -1.35 -16.93
CA ARG A 72 28.14 -2.77 -16.54
C ARG A 72 28.43 -2.92 -15.04
N PRO A 73 27.42 -3.25 -14.21
CA PRO A 73 27.69 -3.53 -12.81
C PRO A 73 28.61 -4.75 -12.76
N ALA A 74 29.51 -4.78 -11.77
CA ALA A 74 30.24 -6.00 -11.44
C ALA A 74 29.23 -7.16 -11.30
N PRO A 75 29.56 -8.38 -11.73
CA PRO A 75 28.61 -9.49 -11.72
C PRO A 75 28.14 -9.79 -10.29
N GLN A 76 27.03 -9.19 -9.87
CA GLN A 76 26.32 -9.57 -8.67
C GLN A 76 25.57 -10.86 -8.99
N ARG A 77 25.87 -11.90 -8.21
CA ARG A 77 25.16 -13.17 -8.32
C ARG A 77 23.72 -12.95 -7.86
N LEU A 78 22.78 -13.08 -8.78
CA LEU A 78 21.35 -13.01 -8.46
C LEU A 78 20.99 -14.16 -7.52
N ASP A 79 20.40 -13.84 -6.37
CA ASP A 79 19.87 -14.86 -5.45
C ASP A 79 18.55 -15.43 -6.00
N LEU A 80 18.67 -16.27 -7.03
CA LEU A 80 17.54 -16.99 -7.64
C LEU A 80 16.73 -17.80 -6.61
N PRO A 81 17.36 -18.62 -5.74
CA PRO A 81 16.64 -19.35 -4.70
C PRO A 81 15.84 -18.43 -3.78
N GLY A 82 16.47 -17.36 -3.26
CA GLY A 82 15.81 -16.38 -2.40
C GLY A 82 14.66 -15.66 -3.11
N ALA A 83 14.86 -15.26 -4.37
CA ALA A 83 13.83 -14.59 -5.17
C ALA A 83 12.61 -15.49 -5.43
N VAL A 84 12.84 -16.76 -5.80
CA VAL A 84 11.76 -17.74 -6.04
C VAL A 84 11.01 -18.04 -4.75
N LEU A 85 11.72 -18.31 -3.65
CA LEU A 85 11.10 -18.62 -2.36
C LEU A 85 10.32 -17.44 -1.78
N THR A 86 10.83 -16.21 -1.92
CA THR A 86 10.13 -14.99 -1.51
C THR A 86 8.84 -14.81 -2.32
N THR A 87 8.93 -14.96 -3.64
CA THR A 87 7.77 -14.85 -4.53
C THR A 87 6.72 -15.92 -4.22
N ALA A 88 7.15 -17.18 -4.07
CA ALA A 88 6.28 -18.29 -3.74
C ALA A 88 5.59 -18.10 -2.38
N SER A 89 6.33 -17.63 -1.37
CA SER A 89 5.78 -17.34 -0.04
C SER A 89 4.69 -16.27 -0.11
N ALA A 90 4.93 -15.17 -0.85
CA ALA A 90 3.92 -14.13 -1.03
C ALA A 90 2.67 -14.65 -1.74
N VAL A 91 2.83 -15.43 -2.82
CA VAL A 91 1.71 -16.03 -3.55
C VAL A 91 0.90 -16.97 -2.66
N LEU A 92 1.57 -17.87 -1.94
CA LEU A 92 0.91 -18.83 -1.05
C LEU A 92 0.19 -18.14 0.10
N ALA A 93 0.75 -17.07 0.66
CA ALA A 93 0.08 -16.27 1.69
C ALA A 93 -1.23 -15.68 1.17
N VAL A 94 -1.18 -14.97 0.03
CA VAL A 94 -2.36 -14.33 -0.59
C VAL A 94 -3.40 -15.37 -1.00
N LEU A 95 -2.95 -16.46 -1.64
CA LEU A 95 -3.83 -17.54 -2.08
C LEU A 95 -4.52 -18.24 -0.89
N GLY A 96 -3.76 -18.58 0.16
CA GLY A 96 -4.31 -19.24 1.34
C GLY A 96 -5.37 -18.40 2.03
N LEU A 97 -5.16 -17.08 2.13
CA LEU A 97 -6.15 -16.15 2.67
C LEU A 97 -7.38 -15.96 1.78
N THR A 98 -7.19 -16.01 0.46
CA THR A 98 -8.29 -15.95 -0.50
C THR A 98 -9.16 -17.20 -0.40
N LEU A 99 -8.54 -18.39 -0.34
CA LEU A 99 -9.24 -19.66 -0.11
C LEU A 99 -9.92 -19.69 1.25
N ALA A 100 -9.28 -19.13 2.29
CA ALA A 100 -9.90 -19.01 3.62
C ALA A 100 -11.20 -18.20 3.59
N ALA A 101 -11.24 -17.12 2.79
CA ALA A 101 -12.43 -16.29 2.63
C ALA A 101 -13.52 -16.94 1.75
N GLN A 102 -13.13 -17.74 0.74
CA GLN A 102 -14.05 -18.38 -0.21
C GLN A 102 -14.61 -19.72 0.32
N ASP A 103 -13.71 -20.60 0.73
CA ASP A 103 -14.01 -21.99 1.11
C ASP A 103 -14.03 -22.20 2.63
N GLY A 104 -13.66 -21.17 3.39
CA GLY A 104 -13.57 -21.21 4.84
C GLY A 104 -12.20 -21.62 5.36
N TRP A 105 -11.94 -21.26 6.62
CA TRP A 105 -10.67 -21.51 7.31
C TRP A 105 -10.37 -23.00 7.54
N ALA A 106 -11.42 -23.83 7.63
CA ALA A 106 -11.30 -25.26 7.87
C ALA A 106 -11.17 -26.09 6.57
N SER A 107 -11.21 -25.46 5.40
CA SER A 107 -11.11 -26.18 4.13
C SER A 107 -9.71 -26.79 3.98
N ALA A 108 -9.62 -28.00 3.42
CA ALA A 108 -8.35 -28.67 3.20
C ALA A 108 -7.44 -27.87 2.25
N ALA A 109 -8.03 -27.16 1.28
CA ALA A 109 -7.31 -26.28 0.37
C ALA A 109 -6.69 -25.07 1.08
N THR A 110 -7.45 -24.43 1.99
CA THR A 110 -6.96 -23.33 2.83
C THR A 110 -5.82 -23.79 3.73
N ILE A 111 -6.02 -24.87 4.49
CA ILE A 111 -5.02 -25.39 5.42
C ILE A 111 -3.76 -25.82 4.67
N GLY A 112 -3.92 -26.55 3.55
CA GLY A 112 -2.80 -27.00 2.73
C GLY A 112 -1.98 -25.83 2.16
N THR A 113 -2.65 -24.78 1.68
CA THR A 113 -1.97 -23.60 1.12
C THR A 113 -1.26 -22.78 2.19
N LEU A 114 -1.89 -22.58 3.36
CA LEU A 114 -1.26 -21.89 4.50
C LEU A 114 -0.09 -22.70 5.09
N ALA A 115 -0.20 -24.03 5.14
CA ALA A 115 0.90 -24.89 5.53
C ALA A 115 2.07 -24.78 4.53
N ALA A 116 1.79 -24.80 3.23
CA ALA A 116 2.79 -24.59 2.19
C ALA A 116 3.46 -23.22 2.30
N PHE A 117 2.71 -22.16 2.62
CA PHE A 117 3.26 -20.84 2.92
C PHE A 117 4.24 -20.89 4.10
N VAL A 118 3.86 -21.49 5.23
CA VAL A 118 4.74 -21.62 6.40
C VAL A 118 6.00 -22.38 6.05
N VAL A 119 5.90 -23.48 5.31
CA VAL A 119 7.05 -24.25 4.82
C VAL A 119 7.94 -23.40 3.92
N ALA A 120 7.37 -22.67 2.95
CA ALA A 120 8.12 -21.80 2.05
C ALA A 120 8.90 -20.71 2.81
N VAL A 121 8.29 -20.10 3.83
CA VAL A 121 8.95 -19.12 4.70
C VAL A 121 10.07 -19.77 5.52
N VAL A 122 9.85 -20.95 6.10
CA VAL A 122 10.89 -21.66 6.87
C VAL A 122 12.08 -22.02 5.97
N VAL A 123 11.82 -22.50 4.76
CA VAL A 123 12.86 -22.80 3.76
C VAL A 123 13.58 -21.53 3.32
N LEU A 124 12.85 -20.43 3.07
CA LEU A 124 13.42 -19.12 2.76
C LEU A 124 14.40 -18.69 3.86
N LEU A 125 13.98 -18.71 5.12
CA LEU A 125 14.82 -18.33 6.26
C LEU A 125 16.06 -19.25 6.39
N ALA A 126 15.93 -20.55 6.09
CA ALA A 126 17.05 -21.48 6.12
C ALA A 126 18.05 -21.23 4.98
N VAL A 127 17.57 -20.89 3.78
CA VAL A 127 18.39 -20.53 2.61
C VAL A 127 19.10 -19.21 2.84
N GLU A 128 18.35 -18.17 3.25
CA GLU A 128 18.87 -16.83 3.57
C GLU A 128 19.99 -16.87 4.61
N ARG A 129 19.87 -17.71 5.65
CA ARG A 129 20.93 -17.91 6.65
C ARG A 129 22.24 -18.47 6.09
N ARG A 130 22.22 -19.11 4.92
CA ARG A 130 23.37 -19.72 4.25
C ARG A 130 23.88 -18.89 3.07
N THR A 131 23.13 -17.88 2.63
CA THR A 131 23.49 -17.02 1.50
C THR A 131 24.46 -15.92 1.96
N ALA A 132 25.49 -15.63 1.15
CA ALA A 132 26.49 -14.60 1.46
C ALA A 132 25.94 -13.16 1.38
N HIS A 133 24.86 -12.95 0.60
CA HIS A 133 24.14 -11.69 0.46
C HIS A 133 22.64 -11.92 0.70
N PRO A 134 22.21 -12.09 1.95
CA PRO A 134 20.80 -12.33 2.29
C PRO A 134 19.92 -11.13 1.90
N ILE A 135 18.79 -11.38 1.25
CA ILE A 135 17.75 -10.38 0.99
C ILE A 135 17.09 -9.96 2.32
N PHE A 136 16.92 -10.89 3.26
CA PHE A 136 16.34 -10.67 4.59
C PHE A 136 17.38 -10.82 5.69
N ASP A 137 18.30 -9.85 5.79
CA ASP A 137 19.14 -9.77 6.98
C ASP A 137 18.31 -9.28 8.19
N LEU A 138 17.85 -10.24 9.00
CA LEU A 138 17.08 -9.99 10.23
C LEU A 138 17.83 -9.07 11.22
N ARG A 139 19.16 -8.97 11.15
CA ARG A 139 19.93 -8.04 11.97
C ARG A 139 19.59 -6.58 11.64
N ARG A 140 19.13 -6.29 10.41
CA ARG A 140 18.69 -4.94 10.02
C ARG A 140 17.45 -4.46 10.78
N PHE A 141 16.60 -5.36 11.27
CA PHE A 141 15.46 -4.99 12.13
C PHE A 141 15.87 -4.51 13.52
N THR A 142 17.16 -4.58 13.89
CA THR A 142 17.68 -3.85 15.06
C THR A 142 17.62 -2.34 14.87
N ASN A 143 17.62 -1.85 13.62
CA ASN A 143 17.28 -0.47 13.31
C ASN A 143 15.78 -0.24 13.56
N ARG A 144 15.49 0.49 14.63
CA ARG A 144 14.11 0.82 15.03
C ARG A 144 13.35 1.59 13.95
N TYR A 145 14.02 2.38 13.11
CA TYR A 145 13.39 3.07 11.99
C TYR A 145 12.88 2.08 10.93
N LEU A 146 13.70 1.10 10.53
CA LEU A 146 13.29 0.05 9.60
C LEU A 146 12.13 -0.78 10.16
N ALA A 147 12.22 -1.19 11.42
CA ALA A 147 11.19 -2.01 12.06
C ALA A 147 9.85 -1.26 12.17
N THR A 148 9.86 -0.02 12.68
CA THR A 148 8.64 0.79 12.82
C THR A 148 8.09 1.25 11.47
N GLY A 149 8.95 1.59 10.51
CA GLY A 149 8.56 1.94 9.14
C GLY A 149 7.90 0.77 8.41
N THR A 150 8.50 -0.43 8.47
CA THR A 150 7.94 -1.65 7.86
C THR A 150 6.60 -2.02 8.51
N ALA A 151 6.52 -2.02 9.85
CA ALA A 151 5.26 -2.26 10.55
C ALA A 151 4.18 -1.24 10.17
N SER A 152 4.57 0.02 9.98
CA SER A 152 3.65 1.08 9.54
C SER A 152 3.16 0.88 8.11
N THR A 153 4.03 0.46 7.18
CA THR A 153 3.64 0.16 5.80
C THR A 153 2.67 -1.01 5.72
N PHE A 154 2.87 -2.03 6.56
CA PHE A 154 1.97 -3.17 6.70
C PHE A 154 0.58 -2.71 7.20
N LEU A 155 0.55 -2.02 8.34
CA LEU A 155 -0.71 -1.55 8.94
C LEU A 155 -1.44 -0.55 8.05
N PHE A 156 -0.70 0.33 7.37
CA PHE A 156 -1.24 1.27 6.41
C PHE A 156 -2.00 0.53 5.31
N MET A 157 -1.39 -0.45 4.65
CA MET A 157 -2.05 -1.16 3.55
C MET A 157 -3.18 -2.07 4.04
N ALA A 158 -3.04 -2.66 5.23
CA ALA A 158 -4.10 -3.46 5.85
C ALA A 158 -5.39 -2.66 6.07
N GLY A 159 -5.28 -1.38 6.43
CA GLY A 159 -6.43 -0.49 6.60
C GLY A 159 -6.83 0.22 5.29
N PHE A 160 -5.91 0.96 4.69
CA PHE A 160 -6.17 1.78 3.50
C PHE A 160 -6.53 0.92 2.28
N GLY A 161 -5.84 -0.20 2.05
CA GLY A 161 -6.15 -1.12 0.95
C GLY A 161 -7.56 -1.71 1.07
N ALA A 162 -7.95 -2.10 2.29
CA ALA A 162 -9.30 -2.60 2.56
C ALA A 162 -10.39 -1.52 2.45
N SER A 163 -10.06 -0.26 2.74
CA SER A 163 -11.02 0.84 2.67
C SER A 163 -11.61 1.04 1.26
N ALA A 164 -10.79 0.86 0.21
CA ALA A 164 -11.26 0.97 -1.17
C ALA A 164 -12.28 -0.11 -1.51
N TYR A 165 -12.09 -1.34 -1.00
CA TYR A 165 -13.04 -2.44 -1.17
C TYR A 165 -14.38 -2.12 -0.50
N PHE A 166 -14.38 -1.78 0.79
CA PHE A 166 -15.62 -1.48 1.53
C PHE A 166 -16.35 -0.25 1.01
N LEU A 167 -15.61 0.80 0.64
CA LEU A 167 -16.21 2.00 0.06
C LEU A 167 -16.83 1.71 -1.31
N THR A 168 -16.18 0.90 -2.15
CA THR A 168 -16.74 0.47 -3.44
C THR A 168 -18.01 -0.33 -3.26
N LEU A 169 -18.00 -1.33 -2.36
CA LEU A 169 -19.20 -2.13 -2.08
C LEU A 169 -20.34 -1.28 -1.54
N TYR A 170 -20.05 -0.31 -0.67
CA TYR A 170 -21.07 0.61 -0.17
C TYR A 170 -21.66 1.46 -1.31
N LEU A 171 -20.81 2.07 -2.15
CA LEU A 171 -21.27 2.90 -3.25
C LEU A 171 -22.07 2.10 -4.30
N GLN A 172 -21.71 0.86 -4.57
CA GLN A 172 -22.41 0.06 -5.58
C GLN A 172 -23.62 -0.68 -5.01
N ASN A 173 -23.46 -1.44 -3.92
CA ASN A 173 -24.52 -2.32 -3.41
C ASN A 173 -25.54 -1.57 -2.54
N VAL A 174 -25.12 -0.53 -1.80
CA VAL A 174 -26.03 0.24 -0.93
C VAL A 174 -26.56 1.47 -1.64
N ARG A 175 -25.70 2.21 -2.37
CA ARG A 175 -26.13 3.41 -3.11
C ARG A 175 -26.59 3.15 -4.54
N GLY A 176 -26.42 1.94 -5.06
CA GLY A 176 -26.84 1.58 -6.41
C GLY A 176 -26.05 2.29 -7.51
N LEU A 177 -24.84 2.79 -7.23
CA LEU A 177 -24.05 3.48 -8.24
C LEU A 177 -23.48 2.51 -9.27
N SER A 178 -23.41 2.96 -10.52
CA SER A 178 -22.67 2.24 -11.57
C SER A 178 -21.15 2.27 -11.32
N ALA A 179 -20.40 1.46 -12.06
CA ALA A 179 -18.94 1.45 -12.00
C ALA A 179 -18.35 2.83 -12.35
N MET A 180 -18.90 3.51 -13.35
CA MET A 180 -18.49 4.86 -13.74
C MET A 180 -18.77 5.88 -12.63
N GLN A 181 -19.98 5.87 -12.05
CA GLN A 181 -20.34 6.76 -10.96
C GLN A 181 -19.48 6.53 -9.71
N THR A 182 -19.17 5.28 -9.41
CA THR A 182 -18.24 4.92 -8.34
C THR A 182 -16.85 5.48 -8.61
N GLY A 183 -16.32 5.29 -9.82
CA GLY A 183 -15.02 5.84 -10.23
C GLY A 183 -14.95 7.37 -10.09
N LEU A 184 -16.03 8.08 -10.44
CA LEU A 184 -16.16 9.52 -10.22
C LEU A 184 -16.18 9.89 -8.73
N ALA A 185 -16.89 9.14 -7.90
CA ALA A 185 -16.89 9.36 -6.45
C ALA A 185 -15.49 9.18 -5.83
N PHE A 186 -14.66 8.28 -6.37
CA PHE A 186 -13.27 8.07 -5.96
C PHE A 186 -12.32 9.22 -6.31
N VAL A 187 -12.72 10.19 -7.13
CA VAL A 187 -11.91 11.39 -7.39
C VAL A 187 -11.65 12.17 -6.10
N VAL A 188 -12.65 12.28 -5.22
CA VAL A 188 -12.52 13.00 -3.94
C VAL A 188 -11.43 12.40 -3.05
N PRO A 189 -11.44 11.09 -2.70
CA PRO A 189 -10.37 10.50 -1.93
C PRO A 189 -9.00 10.55 -2.64
N CYS A 190 -8.95 10.45 -3.98
CA CYS A 190 -7.68 10.59 -4.70
C CYS A 190 -7.07 11.99 -4.56
N VAL A 191 -7.88 13.04 -4.72
CA VAL A 191 -7.45 14.44 -4.52
C VAL A 191 -7.04 14.68 -3.06
N ALA A 192 -7.78 14.11 -2.11
CA ALA A 192 -7.47 14.19 -0.70
C ALA A 192 -6.11 13.52 -0.36
N VAL A 193 -5.84 12.33 -0.91
CA VAL A 193 -4.53 11.67 -0.77
C VAL A 193 -3.44 12.55 -1.35
N LEU A 194 -3.64 13.13 -2.53
CA LEU A 194 -2.67 14.05 -3.13
C LEU A 194 -2.36 15.22 -2.19
N ILE A 195 -3.37 15.91 -1.68
CA ILE A 195 -3.20 17.00 -0.70
C ILE A 195 -2.45 16.50 0.53
N GLY A 196 -2.85 15.33 1.05
CA GLY A 196 -2.22 14.68 2.19
C GLY A 196 -0.73 14.40 1.96
N THR A 197 -0.33 13.89 0.81
CA THR A 197 1.09 13.62 0.50
C THR A 197 1.94 14.88 0.48
N GLN A 198 1.41 15.99 -0.06
CA GLN A 198 2.11 17.28 -0.08
C GLN A 198 2.30 17.84 1.33
N VAL A 199 1.24 17.79 2.15
CA VAL A 199 1.29 18.19 3.56
C VAL A 199 2.25 17.28 4.34
N GLY A 200 2.19 15.97 4.10
CA GLY A 200 3.02 14.96 4.72
C GLY A 200 4.50 15.16 4.42
N GLY A 201 4.85 15.50 3.17
CA GLY A 201 6.22 15.84 2.79
C GLY A 201 6.77 17.02 3.60
N ARG A 202 5.99 18.10 3.76
CA ARG A 202 6.38 19.26 4.58
C ARG A 202 6.47 18.93 6.07
N LEU A 203 5.62 18.06 6.58
CA LEU A 203 5.68 17.65 7.99
C LEU A 203 6.87 16.73 8.25
N ALA A 204 7.17 15.84 7.30
CA ALA A 204 8.27 14.90 7.34
C ALA A 204 9.64 15.57 7.38
N THR A 205 9.81 16.77 6.77
CA THR A 205 11.07 17.54 6.89
C THR A 205 11.33 18.03 8.31
N SER A 206 10.28 18.24 9.11
CA SER A 206 10.43 18.65 10.52
C SER A 206 10.54 17.45 11.46
N SER A 207 9.72 16.42 11.26
CA SER A 207 9.72 15.21 12.08
C SER A 207 8.85 14.14 11.42
N LEU A 208 9.47 13.01 11.08
CA LEU A 208 8.78 11.82 10.59
C LEU A 208 7.73 11.30 11.59
N ARG A 209 8.08 11.28 12.88
CA ARG A 209 7.16 10.88 13.95
C ARG A 209 5.93 11.79 14.00
N ARG A 210 6.11 13.11 13.89
CA ARG A 210 5.00 14.07 13.87
C ARG A 210 4.12 13.86 12.65
N ALA A 211 4.72 13.69 11.46
CA ALA A 211 4.00 13.39 10.23
C ALA A 211 3.10 12.16 10.39
N MET A 212 3.66 11.07 10.93
CA MET A 212 2.91 9.83 11.13
C MET A 212 1.79 9.95 12.16
N LEU A 213 2.03 10.60 13.30
CA LEU A 213 0.98 10.79 14.32
C LEU A 213 -0.17 11.67 13.82
N VAL A 214 0.15 12.75 13.09
CA VAL A 214 -0.87 13.63 12.50
C VAL A 214 -1.65 12.92 11.41
N GLY A 215 -0.97 12.24 10.48
CA GLY A 215 -1.62 11.52 9.38
C GLY A 215 -2.55 10.43 9.88
N GLN A 216 -2.07 9.59 10.81
CA GLN A 216 -2.88 8.54 11.39
C GLN A 216 -3.98 9.06 12.32
N GLY A 217 -3.76 10.16 13.05
CA GLY A 217 -4.80 10.78 13.87
C GLY A 217 -5.96 11.32 13.03
N ILE A 218 -5.65 12.04 11.95
CA ILE A 218 -6.66 12.53 10.98
C ILE A 218 -7.38 11.34 10.33
N GLY A 219 -6.60 10.33 9.89
CA GLY A 219 -7.14 9.11 9.31
C GLY A 219 -8.09 8.37 10.26
N LEU A 220 -7.73 8.24 11.54
CA LEU A 220 -8.54 7.59 12.56
C LEU A 220 -9.86 8.32 12.76
N VAL A 221 -9.85 9.65 12.88
CA VAL A 221 -11.08 10.45 13.04
C VAL A 221 -12.00 10.25 11.84
N GLY A 222 -11.46 10.37 10.62
CA GLY A 222 -12.26 10.17 9.40
C GLY A 222 -12.87 8.77 9.32
N THR A 223 -12.07 7.73 9.61
CA THR A 223 -12.51 6.33 9.55
C THR A 223 -13.53 6.00 10.64
N LEU A 224 -13.32 6.49 11.87
CA LEU A 224 -14.19 6.20 13.00
C LEU A 224 -15.55 6.86 12.81
N VAL A 225 -15.58 8.11 12.36
CA VAL A 225 -16.85 8.80 12.08
C VAL A 225 -17.55 8.15 10.89
N LEU A 226 -16.82 7.72 9.84
CA LEU A 226 -17.39 6.89 8.77
C LEU A 226 -18.02 5.61 9.34
N ALA A 227 -17.30 4.85 10.16
CA ALA A 227 -17.78 3.61 10.75
C ALA A 227 -19.10 3.81 11.54
N LEU A 228 -19.25 4.93 12.23
CA LEU A 228 -20.43 5.26 13.03
C LEU A 228 -21.60 5.82 12.21
N THR A 229 -21.33 6.40 11.04
CA THR A 229 -22.32 7.14 10.24
C THR A 229 -22.65 6.48 8.90
N LEU A 230 -21.93 5.43 8.50
CA LEU A 230 -22.20 4.65 7.29
C LEU A 230 -23.52 3.87 7.43
N THR A 231 -24.61 4.57 7.19
CA THR A 231 -25.96 4.03 7.03
C THR A 231 -26.46 4.32 5.62
N ASP A 232 -27.62 3.79 5.27
CA ASP A 232 -28.27 4.05 3.97
C ASP A 232 -28.68 5.54 3.83
N SER A 233 -28.79 6.26 4.95
CA SER A 233 -29.31 7.62 5.05
C SER A 233 -28.26 8.73 5.16
N ILE A 234 -26.96 8.40 5.24
CA ILE A 234 -25.91 9.43 5.31
C ILE A 234 -26.02 10.40 4.13
N GLY A 235 -25.82 11.70 4.34
CA GLY A 235 -25.82 12.67 3.23
C GLY A 235 -24.59 12.52 2.35
N TRP A 236 -24.71 12.77 1.04
CA TRP A 236 -23.57 12.74 0.10
C TRP A 236 -22.42 13.65 0.52
N ILE A 237 -22.75 14.86 1.00
CA ILE A 237 -21.75 15.83 1.49
C ILE A 237 -20.99 15.26 2.68
N ALA A 238 -21.69 14.65 3.64
CA ALA A 238 -21.06 14.05 4.81
C ALA A 238 -20.16 12.86 4.43
N LEU A 239 -20.63 11.97 3.55
CA LEU A 239 -19.86 10.83 3.05
C LEU A 239 -18.56 11.29 2.38
N LEU A 240 -18.65 12.23 1.43
CA LEU A 240 -17.49 12.73 0.69
C LEU A 240 -16.53 13.53 1.58
N ALA A 241 -17.05 14.32 2.51
CA ALA A 241 -16.22 15.07 3.46
C ALA A 241 -15.45 14.13 4.39
N LEU A 242 -16.09 13.08 4.91
CA LEU A 242 -15.42 12.13 5.78
C LEU A 242 -14.42 11.25 5.03
N ALA A 243 -14.76 10.81 3.80
CA ALA A 243 -13.83 10.12 2.91
C ALA A 243 -12.62 11.00 2.57
N PHE A 244 -12.84 12.31 2.38
CA PHE A 244 -11.78 13.28 2.18
C PHE A 244 -10.87 13.39 3.41
N VAL A 245 -11.43 13.58 4.61
CA VAL A 245 -10.66 13.66 5.87
C VAL A 245 -9.81 12.41 6.07
N PHE A 246 -10.43 11.23 5.95
CA PHE A 246 -9.73 9.95 6.01
C PHE A 246 -8.54 9.92 5.04
N SER A 247 -8.79 10.24 3.78
CA SER A 247 -7.81 10.14 2.69
C SER A 247 -6.67 11.15 2.80
N VAL A 248 -6.91 12.36 3.33
CA VAL A 248 -5.83 13.31 3.67
C VAL A 248 -4.89 12.69 4.70
N GLY A 249 -5.43 12.10 5.76
CA GLY A 249 -4.63 11.41 6.79
C GLY A 249 -3.77 10.29 6.21
N GLN A 250 -4.34 9.52 5.28
CA GLN A 250 -3.63 8.43 4.61
C GLN A 250 -2.53 8.93 3.67
N GLY A 251 -2.75 10.02 2.93
CA GLY A 251 -1.71 10.65 2.11
C GLY A 251 -0.52 11.13 2.93
N ILE A 252 -0.76 11.71 4.11
CA ILE A 252 0.29 12.13 5.05
C ILE A 252 1.10 10.91 5.51
N THR A 253 0.42 9.86 5.97
CA THR A 253 1.04 8.62 6.46
C THR A 253 1.87 7.93 5.37
N PHE A 254 1.35 7.85 4.14
CA PHE A 254 2.00 7.21 3.01
C PHE A 254 3.39 7.80 2.73
N THR A 255 3.51 9.12 2.82
CA THR A 255 4.78 9.82 2.57
C THR A 255 5.78 9.55 3.69
N ALA A 256 5.32 9.60 4.94
CA ALA A 256 6.18 9.48 6.11
C ALA A 256 6.65 8.04 6.38
N MET A 257 5.84 7.02 6.06
CA MET A 257 6.17 5.63 6.37
C MET A 257 7.37 5.09 5.59
N PHE A 258 7.49 5.42 4.29
CA PHE A 258 8.64 5.01 3.47
C PHE A 258 9.91 5.76 3.86
N ALA A 259 9.81 7.05 4.15
CA ALA A 259 10.92 7.83 4.68
C ALA A 259 11.40 7.29 6.04
N THR A 260 10.46 6.89 6.91
CA THR A 260 10.79 6.23 8.19
C THR A 260 11.51 4.92 7.97
N ALA A 261 11.00 4.03 7.11
CA ALA A 261 11.64 2.75 6.84
C ALA A 261 13.07 2.91 6.30
N SER A 262 13.31 3.94 5.50
CA SER A 262 14.59 4.24 4.85
C SER A 262 15.58 5.01 5.73
N THR A 263 15.17 5.45 6.93
CA THR A 263 16.04 6.26 7.80
C THR A 263 17.15 5.40 8.42
N GLY A 264 18.40 5.82 8.24
CA GLY A 264 19.59 5.15 8.77
C GLY A 264 20.09 3.96 7.94
N ALA A 265 19.55 3.76 6.73
CA ALA A 265 20.09 2.82 5.75
C ALA A 265 21.22 3.50 4.94
N ALA A 266 22.28 2.75 4.63
CA ALA A 266 23.32 3.21 3.70
C ALA A 266 22.77 3.29 2.26
N ASP A 267 23.38 4.12 1.41
CA ASP A 267 22.89 4.39 0.05
C ASP A 267 22.81 3.13 -0.83
N ASP A 268 23.73 2.18 -0.63
CA ASP A 268 23.77 0.89 -1.29
C ASP A 268 22.72 -0.11 -0.75
N GLU A 269 22.17 0.14 0.44
CA GLU A 269 21.13 -0.68 1.07
C GLU A 269 19.70 -0.14 0.90
N GLN A 270 19.54 1.10 0.41
CA GLN A 270 18.25 1.76 0.18
C GLN A 270 17.29 0.90 -0.64
N GLY A 271 17.79 0.20 -1.66
CA GLY A 271 17.00 -0.71 -2.49
C GLY A 271 16.42 -1.88 -1.70
N THR A 272 17.23 -2.51 -0.85
CA THR A 272 16.81 -3.66 -0.03
C THR A 272 15.81 -3.23 1.04
N VAL A 273 16.10 -2.11 1.72
CA VAL A 273 15.20 -1.53 2.74
C VAL A 273 13.85 -1.13 2.15
N GLY A 274 13.85 -0.45 1.00
CA GLY A 274 12.63 -0.13 0.27
C GLY A 274 11.86 -1.37 -0.17
N GLY A 275 12.56 -2.43 -0.57
CA GLY A 275 11.99 -3.73 -0.92
C GLY A 275 11.28 -4.40 0.27
N ILE A 276 11.91 -4.42 1.45
CA ILE A 276 11.32 -4.96 2.69
C ILE A 276 10.04 -4.20 3.06
N ALA A 277 10.11 -2.87 3.05
CA ALA A 277 8.96 -2.01 3.35
C ALA A 277 7.79 -2.23 2.37
N THR A 278 8.08 -2.28 1.07
CA THR A 278 7.07 -2.54 0.03
C THR A 278 6.48 -3.94 0.15
N THR A 279 7.29 -4.94 0.49
CA THR A 279 6.81 -6.31 0.72
C THR A 279 5.88 -6.37 1.93
N GLY A 280 6.26 -5.71 3.04
CA GLY A 280 5.41 -5.56 4.22
C GLY A 280 4.09 -4.88 3.90
N GLN A 281 4.12 -3.82 3.07
CA GLN A 281 2.92 -3.17 2.55
C GLN A 281 1.99 -4.16 1.84
N GLN A 282 2.49 -4.93 0.87
CA GLN A 282 1.63 -5.83 0.09
C GLN A 282 1.05 -6.97 0.94
N LEU A 283 1.84 -7.54 1.84
CA LEU A 283 1.35 -8.53 2.80
C LEU A 283 0.28 -7.95 3.73
N GLY A 284 0.48 -6.72 4.20
CA GLY A 284 -0.50 -5.99 5.00
C GLY A 284 -1.83 -5.83 4.28
N GLY A 285 -1.80 -5.44 3.00
CA GLY A 285 -3.00 -5.29 2.18
C GLY A 285 -3.79 -6.59 2.04
N ALA A 286 -3.12 -7.70 1.72
CA ALA A 286 -3.77 -8.99 1.55
C ALA A 286 -4.33 -9.54 2.88
N ILE A 287 -3.53 -9.53 3.95
CA ILE A 287 -3.94 -10.01 5.27
C ILE A 287 -5.05 -9.15 5.86
N GLY A 288 -4.90 -7.83 5.81
CA GLY A 288 -5.87 -6.88 6.34
C GLY A 288 -7.24 -7.04 5.65
N LEU A 289 -7.24 -7.09 4.31
CA LEU A 289 -8.48 -7.29 3.57
C LEU A 289 -9.12 -8.65 3.89
N ALA A 290 -8.36 -9.74 3.89
CA ALA A 290 -8.91 -11.08 4.17
C ALA A 290 -9.52 -11.18 5.57
N VAL A 291 -8.85 -10.63 6.58
CA VAL A 291 -9.36 -10.59 7.96
C VAL A 291 -10.63 -9.73 8.04
N LEU A 292 -10.62 -8.52 7.46
CA LEU A 292 -11.79 -7.64 7.49
C LEU A 292 -12.98 -8.19 6.70
N VAL A 293 -12.76 -8.83 5.56
CA VAL A 293 -13.82 -9.53 4.79
C VAL A 293 -14.39 -10.68 5.62
N SER A 294 -13.54 -11.49 6.25
CA SER A 294 -13.99 -12.57 7.13
C SER A 294 -14.83 -12.05 8.31
N LEU A 295 -14.41 -10.94 8.93
CA LEU A 295 -15.12 -10.30 10.04
C LEU A 295 -16.48 -9.72 9.63
N THR A 296 -16.61 -9.29 8.38
CA THR A 296 -17.82 -8.62 7.87
C THR A 296 -18.80 -9.58 7.18
N ALA A 297 -18.38 -10.80 6.88
CA ALA A 297 -19.15 -11.80 6.13
C ALA A 297 -20.54 -12.10 6.72
N SER A 298 -20.70 -12.05 8.03
CA SER A 298 -21.97 -12.35 8.72
C SER A 298 -22.73 -11.10 9.19
N THR A 299 -22.29 -9.90 8.77
CA THR A 299 -22.82 -8.63 9.29
C THR A 299 -23.83 -8.00 8.32
N GLN A 300 -24.86 -7.36 8.86
CA GLN A 300 -25.86 -6.64 8.05
C GLN A 300 -25.32 -5.32 7.45
N SER A 301 -24.22 -4.79 8.00
CA SER A 301 -23.58 -3.56 7.50
C SER A 301 -22.07 -3.77 7.31
N PRO A 302 -21.65 -4.55 6.28
CA PRO A 302 -20.25 -4.90 6.06
C PRO A 302 -19.33 -3.68 5.94
N ALA A 303 -19.80 -2.60 5.32
CA ALA A 303 -19.00 -1.39 5.16
C ALA A 303 -18.72 -0.69 6.50
N ALA A 304 -19.74 -0.49 7.34
CA ALA A 304 -19.58 0.14 8.65
C ALA A 304 -18.64 -0.67 9.56
N VAL A 305 -18.83 -1.99 9.62
CA VAL A 305 -17.94 -2.89 10.40
C VAL A 305 -16.53 -2.93 9.81
N GLY A 306 -16.40 -2.92 8.49
CA GLY A 306 -15.11 -2.82 7.80
C GLY A 306 -14.36 -1.54 8.18
N PHE A 307 -15.03 -0.38 8.15
CA PHE A 307 -14.45 0.89 8.60
C PHE A 307 -14.14 0.91 10.10
N ALA A 308 -14.91 0.22 10.95
CA ALA A 308 -14.56 0.05 12.36
C ALA A 308 -13.27 -0.76 12.54
N GLY A 309 -13.11 -1.86 11.79
CA GLY A 309 -11.89 -2.65 11.78
C GLY A 309 -10.68 -1.87 11.25
N ILE A 310 -10.86 -1.07 10.19
CA ILE A 310 -9.83 -0.15 9.68
C ILE A 310 -9.43 0.87 10.76
N SER A 311 -10.40 1.39 11.53
CA SER A 311 -10.12 2.32 12.63
C SER A 311 -9.25 1.65 13.71
N ALA A 312 -9.51 0.39 14.04
CA ALA A 312 -8.68 -0.37 14.97
C ALA A 312 -7.24 -0.57 14.42
N ILE A 313 -7.09 -0.87 13.13
CA ILE A 313 -5.77 -0.99 12.49
C ILE A 313 -5.00 0.33 12.55
N ILE A 314 -5.66 1.46 12.29
CA ILE A 314 -5.04 2.79 12.39
C ILE A 314 -4.66 3.11 13.84
N ALA A 315 -5.50 2.77 14.82
CA ALA A 315 -5.18 2.97 16.23
C ALA A 315 -3.91 2.20 16.64
N ILE A 316 -3.74 0.96 16.17
CA ILE A 316 -2.50 0.19 16.35
C ILE A 316 -1.33 0.89 15.65
N GLY A 317 -1.53 1.41 14.45
CA GLY A 317 -0.53 2.19 13.73
C GLY A 317 -0.07 3.44 14.50
N ILE A 318 -0.96 4.12 15.23
CA ILE A 318 -0.61 5.28 16.06
C ILE A 318 0.33 4.83 17.18
N ILE A 319 0.04 3.70 17.81
CA ILE A 319 0.91 3.11 18.84
C ILE A 319 2.29 2.80 18.24
N VAL A 320 2.36 2.21 17.04
CA VAL A 320 3.64 1.99 16.34
C VAL A 320 4.35 3.33 16.05
N ALA A 321 3.62 4.35 15.62
CA ALA A 321 4.18 5.67 15.34
C ALA A 321 4.78 6.33 16.59
N THR A 322 4.24 6.10 17.79
CA THR A 322 4.85 6.59 19.04
C THR A 322 6.22 5.97 19.33
N ARG A 323 6.52 4.81 18.77
CA ARG A 323 7.80 4.11 18.94
C ARG A 323 8.87 4.54 17.93
N ILE A 324 8.53 5.40 16.98
CA ILE A 324 9.50 5.96 16.02
C ILE A 324 10.51 6.81 16.80
N PRO A 325 11.82 6.56 16.64
CA PRO A 325 12.83 7.37 17.29
C PRO A 325 12.73 8.84 16.85
N THR A 326 12.96 9.76 17.79
CA THR A 326 13.05 11.19 17.46
C THR A 326 14.39 11.44 16.77
N GLN A 327 14.38 12.03 15.57
CA GLN A 327 15.60 12.54 14.95
C GLN A 327 16.22 13.57 15.92
N ARG A 328 17.46 13.33 16.34
CA ARG A 328 18.28 14.31 17.09
C ARG A 328 19.01 15.18 16.10
#